data_AF-A0A1I3DKD6-F1
#
_entry.id   AF-A0A1I3DKD6-F1
#
_cell.length_a   1.000
_cell.length_b   1.000
_cell.length_c   1.000
_cell.angle_alpha   90.00
_cell.angle_beta   90.00
_cell.angle_gamma   90.00
#
_symmetry.space_group_name_H-M   'P 1'
#
loop_
_entity.id
_entity.type
_entity.pdbx_description
1 polymer ?
#
loop_
_entity_poly.entity_id
_entity_poly.type
_entity_poly.pdbx_seq_one_letter_code
_entity_poly.pdbx_strand_id
1 'polypeptide(L)'
;MKSLLLLTASGPLLILTSHQSLNDQKLLGVLRQKGIGKFVAFEVPLSLARERYGGHFHAVESNLHETDDLRVLDFNGQRVFQLFHFEELGSPMLIESS
;
A
#
# COMPACT_ATOMS: atom_id res chain seq x y z
N MET A 1 3.27 0.06 -11.40
CA MET A 1 3.08 0.59 -10.03
C MET A 1 1.71 0.17 -9.53
N LYS A 2 1.57 -0.10 -8.24
CA LYS A 2 0.33 -0.44 -7.54
C LYS A 2 0.19 0.40 -6.29
N SER A 3 -1.04 0.66 -5.86
CA SER A 3 -1.34 1.23 -4.53
C SER A 3 -2.04 0.19 -3.68
N LEU A 4 -1.56 0.00 -2.46
CA LEU A 4 -1.99 -1.10 -1.59
C LEU A 4 -2.31 -0.56 -0.21
N LEU A 5 -3.56 -0.78 0.23
CA LEU A 5 -3.96 -0.54 1.60
C LEU A 5 -3.71 -1.82 2.40
N LEU A 6 -2.82 -1.74 3.38
CA LEU A 6 -2.48 -2.84 4.28
C LEU A 6 -3.14 -2.60 5.63
N LEU A 7 -3.94 -3.57 6.09
CA LEU A 7 -4.44 -3.63 7.46
C LEU A 7 -3.48 -4.49 8.27
N THR A 8 -2.63 -3.82 9.04
CA THR A 8 -1.58 -4.48 9.85
C THR A 8 -1.95 -4.47 11.33
N ALA A 9 -1.19 -5.18 12.17
CA ALA A 9 -1.41 -5.19 13.61
C ALA A 9 -1.28 -3.80 14.27
N SER A 10 -0.44 -2.91 13.71
CA SER A 10 -0.28 -1.53 14.18
C SER A 10 -1.27 -0.55 13.56
N GLY A 11 -2.14 -1.02 12.66
CA GLY A 11 -3.15 -0.23 11.98
C GLY A 11 -2.97 -0.16 10.46
N PRO A 12 -3.84 0.64 9.80
CA PRO A 12 -3.83 0.77 8.34
C PRO A 12 -2.62 1.55 7.82
N LEU A 13 -2.08 1.11 6.69
CA LEU A 13 -0.95 1.71 5.99
C LEU A 13 -1.23 1.72 4.49
N LEU A 14 -1.08 2.87 3.82
CA LEU A 14 -1.20 2.94 2.36
C LEU A 14 0.19 3.05 1.73
N ILE A 15 0.52 2.14 0.83
CA ILE A 15 1.82 2.12 0.14
C ILE A 15 1.66 2.24 -1.38
N LEU A 16 2.73 2.71 -2.03
CA LEU A 16 2.96 2.59 -3.46
C LEU A 16 4.12 1.63 -3.70
N THR A 17 4.01 0.81 -4.73
CA THR A 17 5.07 -0.13 -5.09
C THR A 17 5.21 -0.31 -6.60
N SER A 18 6.44 -0.52 -7.07
CA SER A 18 6.76 -0.86 -8.47
C SER A 18 6.31 -2.29 -8.82
N HIS A 19 6.22 -3.18 -7.81
CA HIS A 19 5.79 -4.57 -7.96
C HIS A 19 4.37 -4.65 -8.55
N GLN A 20 4.18 -5.61 -9.47
CA GLN A 20 2.91 -5.75 -10.20
C GLN A 20 1.89 -6.63 -9.47
N SER A 21 2.32 -7.32 -8.40
CA SER A 21 1.51 -8.26 -7.65
C SER A 21 1.83 -8.19 -6.16
N LEU A 22 0.80 -8.31 -5.33
CA LEU A 22 0.93 -8.46 -3.88
C LEU A 22 1.59 -9.79 -3.46
N ASN A 23 1.55 -10.80 -4.34
CA ASN A 23 2.20 -12.10 -4.11
C ASN A 23 3.68 -12.11 -4.54
N ASP A 24 4.23 -10.97 -4.97
CA ASP A 24 5.64 -10.85 -5.29
C ASP A 24 6.49 -11.11 -4.02
N GLN A 25 7.34 -12.13 -4.09
CA GLN A 25 8.15 -12.56 -2.95
C GLN A 25 9.14 -11.48 -2.50
N LYS A 26 9.59 -10.59 -3.40
CA LYS A 26 10.47 -9.48 -3.03
C LYS A 26 9.71 -8.44 -2.22
N LEU A 27 8.50 -8.07 -2.64
CA LEU A 27 7.62 -7.16 -1.91
C LEU A 27 7.33 -7.70 -0.50
N LEU A 28 6.92 -8.97 -0.41
CA LEU A 28 6.64 -9.63 0.86
C LEU A 28 7.88 -9.71 1.75
N GLY A 29 9.06 -9.96 1.16
CA GLY A 29 10.34 -9.92 1.85
C GLY A 29 10.65 -8.56 2.47
N VAL A 30 10.45 -7.47 1.72
CA VAL A 30 10.64 -6.09 2.19
C VAL A 30 9.66 -5.76 3.32
N LEU A 31 8.38 -6.12 3.18
CA LEU A 31 7.38 -5.91 4.23
C LEU A 31 7.71 -6.70 5.51
N ARG A 32 8.14 -7.96 5.38
CA ARG A 32 8.57 -8.80 6.50
C ARG A 32 9.78 -8.21 7.23
N GLN A 33 10.78 -7.70 6.50
CA GLN A 33 11.93 -7.00 7.10
C GLN A 33 11.53 -5.74 7.87
N LYS A 34 10.39 -5.12 7.51
CA LYS A 34 9.76 -4.00 8.23
C LYS A 34 8.81 -4.44 9.35
N GLY A 35 8.76 -5.74 9.68
CA GLY A 35 7.91 -6.30 10.73
C GLY A 35 6.46 -6.58 10.32
N ILE A 36 6.13 -6.44 9.04
CA ILE A 36 4.77 -6.64 8.50
C ILE A 36 4.71 -8.03 7.84
N GLY A 37 4.56 -9.07 8.66
CA GLY A 37 4.47 -10.47 8.21
C GLY A 37 3.04 -11.00 8.05
N LYS A 38 2.06 -10.39 8.74
CA LYS A 38 0.65 -10.82 8.72
C LYS A 38 -0.25 -9.60 8.59
N PHE A 39 -1.08 -9.57 7.54
CA PHE A 39 -1.93 -8.43 7.21
C PHE A 39 -3.03 -8.80 6.23
N VAL A 40 -4.04 -7.94 6.13
CA VAL A 40 -5.01 -7.96 5.02
C VAL A 40 -4.64 -6.86 4.05
N ALA A 41 -4.54 -7.16 2.76
CA ALA A 41 -4.24 -6.18 1.73
C ALA A 41 -5.42 -5.97 0.80
N PHE A 42 -5.59 -4.73 0.39
CA PHE A 42 -6.53 -4.34 -0.66
C PHE A 42 -5.76 -3.58 -1.73
N GLU A 43 -6.05 -3.87 -3.00
CA GLU A 43 -5.62 -2.98 -4.08
C GLU A 43 -6.51 -1.73 -4.07
N VAL A 44 -5.88 -0.56 -4.08
CA VAL A 44 -6.55 0.74 -4.23
C VAL A 44 -6.35 1.19 -5.68
N PRO A 45 -7.42 1.55 -6.42
CA PRO A 45 -7.27 2.10 -7.77
C PRO A 45 -6.33 3.30 -7.77
N LEU A 46 -5.30 3.26 -8.62
CA LEU A 46 -4.28 4.32 -8.66
C LEU A 46 -4.86 5.70 -8.97
N SER A 47 -5.86 5.77 -9.85
CA SER A 47 -6.58 7.00 -10.16
C SER A 47 -7.23 7.60 -8.91
N LEU A 48 -7.87 6.76 -8.09
CA LEU A 48 -8.53 7.17 -6.86
C LEU A 48 -7.55 7.65 -5.80
N ALA A 49 -6.43 6.92 -5.61
CA ALA A 49 -5.36 7.34 -4.71
C ALA A 49 -4.74 8.68 -5.16
N ARG A 50 -4.52 8.86 -6.48
CA ARG A 50 -4.00 10.11 -7.04
C ARG A 50 -4.96 11.28 -6.84
N GLU A 51 -6.25 11.07 -7.06
CA GLU A 51 -7.28 12.08 -6.86
C GLU A 51 -7.32 12.55 -5.39
N ARG A 52 -7.34 11.60 -4.44
CA ARG A 52 -7.53 11.91 -3.01
C ARG A 52 -6.30 12.50 -2.33
N TYR A 53 -5.09 12.10 -2.75
CA TYR A 53 -3.84 12.61 -2.18
C TYR A 53 -3.23 13.77 -2.98
N GLY A 54 -3.68 14.00 -4.22
CA GLY A 54 -3.30 15.15 -5.03
C GLY A 54 -1.77 15.35 -5.12
N GLY A 55 -1.29 16.53 -4.74
CA GLY A 55 0.13 16.87 -4.78
C GLY A 55 1.03 15.95 -3.95
N HIS A 56 0.52 15.44 -2.81
CA HIS A 56 1.27 14.49 -1.97
C HIS A 56 1.51 13.17 -2.72
N PHE A 57 0.52 12.69 -3.49
CA PHE A 57 0.69 11.52 -4.33
C PHE A 57 1.84 11.70 -5.32
N HIS A 58 1.87 12.83 -6.04
CA HIS A 58 2.89 13.10 -7.04
C HIS A 58 4.28 13.19 -6.42
N ALA A 59 4.40 13.82 -5.24
CA ALA A 59 5.68 13.87 -4.52
C ALA A 59 6.18 12.48 -4.14
N VAL A 60 5.32 11.58 -3.65
CA VAL A 60 5.71 10.21 -3.29
C VAL A 60 6.02 9.37 -4.53
N GLU A 61 5.21 9.51 -5.59
CA GLU A 61 5.39 8.82 -6.88
C GLU A 61 6.72 9.18 -7.53
N SER A 62 7.08 10.46 -7.61
CA SER A 62 8.35 10.90 -8.19
C SER A 62 9.59 10.44 -7.41
N ASN A 63 9.44 10.12 -6.13
CA ASN A 63 10.51 9.60 -5.27
C ASN A 63 10.62 8.06 -5.29
N LEU A 64 9.78 7.38 -6.10
CA LEU A 64 9.89 5.95 -6.37
C LEU A 64 10.96 5.75 -7.47
N HIS A 65 12.24 5.70 -7.07
CA HIS A 65 13.35 5.43 -7.99
C HIS A 65 13.43 3.95 -8.37
N GLU A 66 14.10 3.61 -9.47
CA GLU A 66 14.25 2.22 -9.96
C GLU A 66 14.87 1.25 -8.94
N THR A 67 15.60 1.76 -7.94
CA THR A 67 16.22 0.95 -6.88
C THR A 67 15.35 0.79 -5.64
N ASP A 68 14.23 1.50 -5.55
CA ASP A 68 13.43 1.67 -4.35
C ASP A 68 11.97 1.28 -4.61
N ASP A 69 11.71 -0.02 -4.52
CA ASP A 69 10.47 -0.64 -5.01
C ASP A 69 9.22 -0.40 -4.15
N LEU A 70 9.33 0.33 -3.03
CA LEU A 70 8.24 0.59 -2.10
C LEU A 70 8.35 1.97 -1.41
N ARG A 71 7.21 2.67 -1.31
CA ARG A 71 7.05 3.90 -0.54
C ARG A 71 5.76 3.89 0.26
N VAL A 72 5.79 4.51 1.44
CA VAL A 72 4.59 4.78 2.20
C VAL A 72 3.95 6.05 1.66
N LEU A 73 2.72 5.94 1.16
CA LEU A 73 1.92 7.09 0.77
C LEU A 73 1.29 7.75 2.00
N ASP A 74 0.80 6.92 2.94
CA ASP A 74 0.17 7.42 4.16
C ASP A 74 0.30 6.44 5.32
N PHE A 75 0.90 6.91 6.42
CA PHE A 75 1.03 6.19 7.68
C PHE A 75 -0.05 6.57 8.70
N ASN A 76 -0.87 7.60 8.42
CA ASN A 76 -1.99 7.96 9.26
C ASN A 76 -3.20 7.07 8.93
N GLY A 77 -3.27 5.92 9.57
CA GLY A 77 -4.31 4.93 9.31
C GLY A 77 -5.75 5.43 9.49
N GLN A 78 -5.98 6.39 10.41
CA GLN A 78 -7.30 7.00 10.57
C GLN A 78 -7.70 7.80 9.31
N ARG A 79 -6.78 8.62 8.79
CA ARG A 79 -7.02 9.38 7.56
C ARG A 79 -7.26 8.44 6.38
N VAL A 80 -6.45 7.39 6.23
CA VAL A 80 -6.62 6.39 5.17
C VAL A 80 -8.01 5.76 5.22
N PHE A 81 -8.48 5.36 6.41
CA PHE A 81 -9.82 4.77 6.58
C PHE A 81 -10.97 5.74 6.29
N GLN A 82 -10.78 7.03 6.54
CA GLN A 82 -11.78 8.04 6.18
C GLN A 82 -11.78 8.36 4.68
N LEU A 83 -10.63 8.21 4.02
CA LEU A 83 -10.48 8.53 2.62
C LEU A 83 -10.98 7.43 1.68
N PHE A 84 -11.00 6.15 2.06
CA PHE A 84 -11.41 5.06 1.17
C PHE A 84 -12.57 4.24 1.72
N HIS A 85 -13.62 4.08 0.91
CA HIS A 85 -14.71 3.17 1.20
C HIS A 85 -14.34 1.75 0.76
N PHE A 86 -14.76 0.74 1.52
CA PHE A 86 -14.46 -0.67 1.19
C PHE A 86 -15.00 -1.12 -0.17
N GLU A 87 -16.10 -0.52 -0.65
CA GLU A 87 -16.68 -0.83 -1.97
C GLU A 87 -15.82 -0.35 -3.15
N GLU A 88 -14.89 0.57 -2.90
CA GLU A 88 -13.96 1.11 -3.91
C GLU A 88 -12.67 0.30 -4.00
N LEU A 89 -12.48 -0.62 -3.06
CA LEU A 89 -11.27 -1.43 -2.93
C LEU A 89 -11.41 -2.72 -3.73
N GLY A 90 -10.26 -3.25 -4.18
CA GLY A 90 -10.20 -4.61 -4.72
C GLY A 90 -10.57 -5.68 -3.68
N SER A 91 -10.65 -6.94 -4.10
CA SER A 91 -10.92 -8.05 -3.16
C SER A 91 -9.82 -8.13 -2.09
N PRO A 92 -10.18 -8.43 -0.83
CA PRO A 92 -9.21 -8.59 0.25
C PRO A 92 -8.30 -9.78 -0.03
N MET A 93 -7.00 -9.58 0.18
CA MET A 93 -5.97 -10.61 0.15
C MET A 93 -5.45 -10.83 1.57
N LEU A 94 -5.62 -12.05 2.08
CA LEU A 94 -5.14 -12.44 3.40
C LEU A 94 -3.70 -12.94 3.26
N ILE A 95 -2.76 -12.25 3.87
CA ILE A 95 -1.34 -12.62 3.84
C ILE A 95 -0.91 -13.03 5.24
N GLU A 96 -0.35 -14.23 5.35
CA GLU A 96 0.31 -14.73 6.53
C GLU A 96 1.63 -15.35 6.12
N SER A 97 2.71 -14.68 6.52
CA SER A 97 4.07 -15.14 6.36
C SER A 97 4.38 -16.10 7.49
N SER A 98 4.47 -17.40 7.19
CA SER A 98 5.12 -18.40 8.06
C SER A 98 6.58 -18.06 8.33
#